data_AF-A0A3M0J0X2-F1
#
_entry.id   AF-A0A3M0J0X2-F1
#
_cell.length_a   1.000
_cell.length_b   1.000
_cell.length_c   1.000
_cell.angle_alpha   90.00
_cell.angle_beta   90.00
_cell.angle_gamma   90.00
#
_symmetry.space_group_name_H-M   'P 1'
#
loop_
_entity.id
_entity.type
_entity.pdbx_description
1 polymer ?
#
loop_
_entity_poly.entity_id
_entity_poly.type
_entity_poly.pdbx_seq_one_letter_code
_entity_poly.pdbx_strand_id
1 'polypeptide(L)'
;MAQAVSVGELGLPQLELLKGQLEQEVEFLSSSLAQLKVVQTKFVEAKECLNVLHKGNEVCRRRPGIFKRKIEFLTRQMEKIQPALQEKHAMKQAVLEMMTQKLQQLTASQGVPGAAKA
;
A
#
# COMPACT_ATOMS: atom_id res chain seq x y z
N MET A 1 10.35 22.19 -12.66
CA MET A 1 9.27 22.78 -11.84
C MET A 1 8.14 21.76 -11.78
N ALA A 2 8.03 21.02 -10.67
CA ALA A 2 6.94 20.08 -10.49
C ALA A 2 5.69 20.90 -10.10
N GLN A 3 4.75 21.04 -11.04
CA GLN A 3 3.43 21.55 -10.70
C GLN A 3 2.80 20.53 -9.75
N ALA A 4 2.68 20.92 -8.47
CA ALA A 4 1.81 20.24 -7.54
C ALA A 4 0.38 20.46 -8.02
N VAL A 5 -0.12 19.53 -8.84
CA VAL A 5 -1.54 19.51 -9.24
C VAL A 5 -2.33 19.27 -7.95
N SER A 6 -2.99 20.31 -7.46
CA SER A 6 -3.85 20.20 -6.28
C SER A 6 -5.03 19.29 -6.63
N VAL A 7 -5.18 18.17 -5.91
CA VAL A 7 -6.24 17.17 -6.13
C VAL A 7 -7.65 17.80 -6.16
N GLY A 8 -7.84 18.97 -5.54
CA GLY A 8 -9.10 19.73 -5.56
C GLY A 8 -9.50 20.35 -6.92
N GLU A 9 -8.55 20.60 -7.83
CA GLU A 9 -8.83 21.22 -9.13
C GLU A 9 -9.27 20.18 -10.19
N LEU A 10 -9.08 18.88 -9.92
CA LEU A 10 -9.40 17.80 -10.85
C LEU A 10 -10.93 17.63 -11.00
N GLY A 11 -11.40 17.36 -12.22
CA GLY A 11 -12.80 17.01 -12.47
C GLY A 11 -13.16 15.61 -11.95
N LEU A 12 -14.45 15.35 -11.71
CA LEU A 12 -14.98 14.02 -11.36
C LEU A 12 -14.43 12.86 -12.23
N PRO A 13 -14.41 12.95 -13.58
CA PRO A 13 -13.89 11.84 -14.39
C PRO A 13 -12.39 11.60 -14.21
N GLN A 14 -11.60 12.65 -13.92
CA GLN A 14 -10.17 12.50 -13.63
C GLN A 14 -9.92 11.90 -12.25
N LEU A 15 -10.75 12.26 -11.25
CA LEU A 15 -10.68 11.67 -9.92
C LEU A 15 -11.05 10.18 -9.94
N GLU A 16 -12.02 9.79 -10.77
CA GLU A 16 -12.42 8.38 -10.91
C GLU A 16 -11.31 7.53 -11.56
N LEU A 17 -10.65 8.07 -12.60
CA LEU A 17 -9.48 7.43 -13.21
C LEU A 17 -8.31 7.33 -12.22
N LEU A 18 -8.02 8.41 -11.49
CA LEU A 18 -6.96 8.45 -10.49
C LEU A 18 -7.24 7.46 -9.34
N LYS A 19 -8.49 7.36 -8.89
CA LYS A 19 -8.94 6.35 -7.93
C LYS A 19 -8.62 4.94 -8.42
N GLY A 20 -8.98 4.62 -9.67
CA GLY A 20 -8.71 3.30 -10.25
C GLY A 20 -7.20 2.97 -10.28
N GLN A 21 -6.36 3.93 -10.66
CA GLN A 21 -4.90 3.75 -10.62
C GLN A 21 -4.38 3.50 -9.21
N LEU A 22 -4.82 4.31 -8.24
CA LEU A 22 -4.41 4.15 -6.84
C LEU A 22 -4.86 2.81 -6.26
N GLU A 23 -6.05 2.31 -6.63
CA GLU A 23 -6.52 0.98 -6.22
C GLU A 23 -5.63 -0.14 -6.74
N GLN A 24 -5.26 -0.09 -8.02
CA GLN A 24 -4.39 -1.08 -8.63
C GLN A 24 -2.98 -1.05 -8.00
N GLU A 25 -2.43 0.14 -7.74
CA GLU A 25 -1.13 0.28 -7.07
C GLU A 25 -1.17 -0.25 -5.63
N VAL A 26 -2.24 0.04 -4.88
CA VAL A 26 -2.44 -0.47 -3.52
C VAL A 26 -2.50 -2.00 -3.51
N GLU A 27 -3.26 -2.60 -4.43
CA GLU A 27 -3.38 -4.05 -4.54
C GLU A 27 -2.04 -4.70 -4.88
N PHE A 28 -1.30 -4.13 -5.84
CA PHE A 28 0.02 -4.60 -6.23
C PHE A 28 1.02 -4.56 -5.07
N LEU A 29 1.09 -3.44 -4.34
CA LEU A 29 1.98 -3.28 -3.19
C LEU A 29 1.59 -4.21 -2.04
N SER A 30 0.29 -4.39 -1.78
CA SER A 30 -0.22 -5.31 -0.76
C SER A 30 0.12 -6.76 -1.08
N SER A 31 -0.08 -7.20 -2.33
CA SER A 31 0.31 -8.54 -2.80
C SER A 31 1.82 -8.76 -2.70
N SER A 32 2.61 -7.77 -3.09
CA SER A 32 4.07 -7.82 -3.00
C SER A 32 4.53 -7.98 -1.54
N LEU A 33 3.94 -7.23 -0.60
CA LEU A 33 4.23 -7.38 0.83
C LEU A 33 3.84 -8.76 1.37
N ALA A 34 2.68 -9.30 0.97
CA ALA A 34 2.24 -10.63 1.39
C ALA A 34 3.23 -11.72 0.92
N GLN A 35 3.68 -11.64 -0.34
CA GLN A 35 4.67 -12.57 -0.89
C GLN A 35 6.01 -12.46 -0.15
N LEU A 36 6.49 -11.24 0.10
CA LEU A 36 7.75 -11.01 0.84
C LEU A 36 7.68 -11.57 2.27
N LYS A 37 6.53 -11.42 2.97
CA LYS A 37 6.28 -12.01 4.30
C LYS A 37 6.39 -13.53 4.28
N VAL A 38 5.74 -14.19 3.32
CA VAL A 38 5.81 -15.66 3.21
C VAL A 38 7.25 -16.14 2.99
N VAL A 39 8.00 -15.44 2.12
CA VAL A 39 9.41 -15.77 1.87
C VAL A 39 10.26 -15.54 3.12
N GLN A 40 10.03 -14.46 3.86
CA GLN A 40 10.72 -14.19 5.13
C GLN A 40 10.47 -15.31 6.15
N THR A 41 9.21 -15.74 6.33
CA THR A 41 8.84 -16.83 7.25
C THR A 41 9.57 -18.12 6.89
N LYS A 42 9.56 -18.52 5.61
CA LYS A 42 10.27 -19.72 5.15
C LYS A 42 11.77 -19.67 5.44
N PHE A 43 12.39 -18.49 5.34
CA PHE A 43 13.81 -18.32 5.69
C PHE A 43 14.06 -18.39 7.20
N VAL A 44 13.13 -17.88 8.02
CA VAL A 44 13.20 -18.02 9.49
C VAL A 44 13.07 -19.49 9.87
N GLU A 45 12.07 -20.21 9.36
CA GLU A 45 11.87 -21.64 9.60
C GLU A 45 13.08 -22.47 9.15
N ALA A 46 13.64 -22.20 7.97
CA ALA A 46 14.85 -22.87 7.50
C ALA A 46 16.06 -22.62 8.43
N LYS A 47 16.17 -21.42 9.01
CA LYS A 47 17.21 -21.08 9.99
C LYS A 47 17.03 -21.87 11.30
N GLU A 48 15.79 -21.98 11.79
CA GLU A 48 15.47 -22.73 13.02
C GLU A 48 15.70 -24.24 12.84
N CYS A 49 15.28 -24.82 11.71
CA CYS A 49 15.54 -26.23 11.37
C CYS A 49 17.04 -26.56 11.34
N LEU A 50 17.88 -25.66 10.82
CA LEU A 50 19.34 -25.81 10.83
C LEU A 50 19.92 -25.76 12.25
N ASN A 51 19.31 -24.98 13.16
CA ASN A 51 19.76 -24.85 14.54
C ASN A 51 19.46 -26.12 15.36
N VAL A 52 18.35 -26.81 15.06
CA VAL A 52 17.99 -28.10 15.69
C VAL A 52 18.95 -29.22 15.26
N LEU A 53 19.34 -29.25 13.98
CA LEU A 53 20.28 -30.24 13.43
C LEU A 53 21.72 -30.10 13.99
N HIS A 54 22.08 -28.95 14.58
CA HIS A 54 23.40 -28.70 15.18
C HIS A 54 23.70 -29.56 16.41
N LYS A 55 22.69 -30.19 17.05
CA LYS A 55 22.92 -31.10 18.18
C LYS A 55 23.46 -32.49 17.77
N GLY A 56 23.54 -32.80 16.46
CA GLY A 56 23.85 -34.17 15.99
C GLY A 56 25.12 -34.38 15.15
N ASN A 57 25.73 -33.35 14.55
CA ASN A 57 26.99 -33.51 13.79
C ASN A 57 27.63 -32.15 13.44
N GLU A 58 28.95 -32.03 13.60
CA GLU A 58 29.73 -30.78 13.58
C GLU A 58 29.96 -30.13 12.19
N VAL A 59 29.30 -30.58 11.13
CA VAL A 59 29.69 -30.23 9.74
C VAL A 59 29.00 -28.99 9.15
N CYS A 60 27.97 -28.41 9.77
CA CYS A 60 27.26 -27.28 9.17
C CYS A 60 27.63 -25.90 9.76
N ARG A 61 28.92 -25.55 9.78
CA ARG A 61 29.42 -24.30 10.42
C ARG A 61 29.39 -23.04 9.54
N ARG A 62 28.91 -23.08 8.29
CA ARG A 62 29.10 -21.96 7.32
C ARG A 62 27.85 -21.31 6.70
N ARG A 63 26.62 -21.73 7.01
CA ARG A 63 25.41 -21.18 6.36
C ARG A 63 24.41 -20.30 7.15
N PRO A 64 24.54 -20.03 8.47
CA PRO A 64 23.58 -19.15 9.17
C PRO A 64 23.54 -17.71 8.62
N GLY A 65 24.69 -17.19 8.18
CA GLY A 65 24.84 -15.79 7.76
C GLY A 65 24.10 -15.42 6.47
N ILE A 66 23.90 -16.37 5.55
CA ILE A 66 23.19 -16.13 4.29
C ILE A 66 21.69 -15.98 4.53
N PHE A 67 21.13 -16.82 5.41
CA PHE A 67 19.73 -16.72 5.82
C PHE A 67 19.47 -15.42 6.59
N LYS A 68 20.34 -15.08 7.53
CA LYS A 68 20.22 -13.84 8.31
C LYS A 68 20.26 -12.59 7.43
N ARG A 69 21.22 -12.50 6.49
CA ARG A 69 21.29 -11.39 5.52
C ARG A 69 20.09 -11.31 4.60
N LYS A 70 19.57 -12.45 4.11
CA LYS A 70 18.36 -12.47 3.27
C LYS A 70 17.12 -12.05 4.04
N ILE A 71 16.96 -12.49 5.28
CA ILE A 71 15.87 -12.07 6.17
C ILE A 71 15.97 -10.57 6.44
N GLU A 72 17.14 -10.04 6.79
CA GLU A 72 17.35 -8.60 6.99
C GLU A 72 17.05 -7.78 5.73
N PHE A 73 17.48 -8.23 4.56
CA PHE A 73 17.17 -7.55 3.29
C PHE A 73 15.66 -7.51 3.03
N LEU A 74 14.96 -8.64 3.15
CA LEU A 74 13.51 -8.71 2.96
C LEU A 74 12.77 -7.84 3.97
N THR A 75 13.19 -7.85 5.24
CA THR A 75 12.62 -7.01 6.30
C THR A 75 12.75 -5.53 5.93
N ARG A 76 13.95 -5.08 5.53
CA ARG A 76 14.20 -3.68 5.13
C ARG A 76 13.40 -3.26 3.90
N GLN A 77 13.22 -4.16 2.93
CA GLN A 77 12.38 -3.86 1.76
C GLN A 77 10.92 -3.72 2.18
N MET A 78 10.43 -4.58 3.05
CA MET A 78 9.07 -4.47 3.57
C MET A 78 8.85 -3.19 4.40
N GLU A 79 9.81 -2.79 5.24
CA GLU A 79 9.76 -1.55 6.03
C GLU A 79 9.72 -0.29 5.16
N LYS A 80 10.24 -0.34 3.92
CA LYS A 80 10.13 0.77 2.96
C LYS A 80 8.80 0.77 2.22
N ILE A 81 8.27 -0.41 1.92
CA ILE A 81 7.00 -0.55 1.18
C ILE A 81 5.80 -0.24 2.08
N GLN A 82 5.89 -0.52 3.39
CA GLN A 82 4.81 -0.27 4.35
C GLN A 82 4.35 1.20 4.43
N PRO A 83 5.24 2.20 4.61
CA PRO A 83 4.85 3.60 4.61
C PRO A 83 4.35 4.06 3.24
N ALA A 84 4.96 3.59 2.14
CA ALA A 84 4.48 3.89 0.79
C ALA A 84 3.05 3.38 0.55
N LEU A 85 2.72 2.19 1.05
CA LEU A 85 1.37 1.63 0.99
C LEU A 85 0.38 2.46 1.83
N GLN A 86 0.76 2.87 3.04
CA GLN A 86 -0.09 3.74 3.87
C GLN A 86 -0.33 5.10 3.21
N GLU A 87 0.69 5.71 2.63
CA GLU A 87 0.59 6.98 1.92
C GLU A 87 -0.32 6.86 0.69
N LYS A 88 -0.22 5.77 -0.07
CA LYS A 88 -1.14 5.47 -1.18
C LYS A 88 -2.58 5.26 -0.71
N HIS A 89 -2.80 4.60 0.43
CA HIS A 89 -4.13 4.49 1.03
C HIS A 89 -4.70 5.85 1.46
N ALA A 90 -3.90 6.69 2.10
CA ALA A 90 -4.30 8.04 2.48
C ALA A 90 -4.64 8.89 1.25
N MET A 91 -3.83 8.81 0.20
CA MET A 91 -4.08 9.51 -1.07
C MET A 91 -5.39 9.04 -1.73
N LYS A 92 -5.66 7.73 -1.72
CA LYS A 92 -6.94 7.19 -2.21
C LYS A 92 -8.12 7.75 -1.40
N GLN A 93 -7.99 7.79 -0.08
CA GLN A 93 -9.05 8.30 0.79
C GLN A 93 -9.34 9.78 0.51
N ALA A 94 -8.30 10.60 0.35
CA ALA A 94 -8.44 12.00 -0.01
C ALA A 94 -9.14 12.19 -1.38
N VAL A 95 -8.84 11.36 -2.37
CA VAL A 95 -9.52 11.37 -3.67
C VAL A 95 -11.01 11.03 -3.53
N LEU A 96 -11.36 10.04 -2.71
CA LEU A 96 -12.75 9.67 -2.42
C LEU A 96 -13.52 10.80 -1.71
N GLU A 97 -12.88 11.47 -0.75
CA GLU A 97 -13.46 12.62 -0.07
C GLU A 97 -13.71 13.78 -1.05
N MET A 98 -12.75 14.08 -1.93
CA MET A 98 -12.89 15.11 -2.97
C MET A 98 -14.01 14.78 -3.97
N MET A 99 -14.15 13.50 -4.38
CA MET A 99 -15.26 13.07 -5.23
C MET A 99 -16.61 13.28 -4.54
N THR A 100 -16.71 12.90 -3.25
CA THR A 100 -17.93 13.09 -2.44
C THR A 100 -18.30 14.56 -2.30
N GLN A 101 -17.31 15.42 -2.02
CA GLN A 101 -17.51 16.87 -1.91
C GLN A 101 -18.00 17.49 -3.22
N LYS A 102 -17.45 17.08 -4.37
CA LYS A 102 -17.90 17.56 -5.69
C LYS A 102 -19.32 17.09 -6.03
N LEU A 103 -19.68 15.85 -5.67
CA LEU A 103 -21.05 15.35 -5.85
C LEU A 103 -22.06 16.13 -4.99
N GLN A 104 -21.69 16.46 -3.74
CA GLN A 104 -22.51 17.29 -2.86
C GLN A 104 -22.68 18.72 -3.40
N GLN A 105 -21.64 19.32 -3.98
CA GLN A 105 -21.76 20.63 -4.65
C GLN A 105 -22.70 20.58 -5.86
N LEU A 106 -22.63 19.53 -6.68
CA LEU A 106 -23.51 19.36 -7.84
C LEU A 106 -24.98 19.17 -7.42
N THR A 107 -25.23 18.44 -6.34
CA THR A 107 -26.60 18.27 -5.80
C THR A 107 -27.12 19.53 -5.11
N ALA A 108 -26.28 20.31 -4.44
CA ALA A 108 -26.64 21.60 -3.86
C ALA A 108 -26.92 22.69 -4.92
N SER A 109 -26.29 22.59 -6.10
CA SER A 109 -26.48 23.53 -7.21
C SER A 109 -27.74 23.25 -8.04
N GLN A 110 -28.38 22.09 -7.88
CA GLN A 110 -29.69 21.75 -8.47
C GLN A 110 -30.86 21.93 -7.47
N GLY A 111 -30.69 22.78 -6.45
CA GLY A 111 -31.82 23.30 -5.70
C GLY A 111 -32.72 24.13 -6.62
N VAL A 112 -33.80 23.53 -7.09
CA VAL A 112 -34.88 24.19 -7.84
C VAL A 112 -35.39 25.40 -7.04
N PRO A 113 -35.25 26.66 -7.51
CA PRO A 113 -35.98 27.78 -6.95
C PRO A 113 -37.40 27.74 -7.55
N GLY A 114 -38.33 27.06 -6.89
CA GLY A 114 -39.64 26.86 -7.51
C GLY A 114 -40.73 26.30 -6.59
N ALA A 115 -41.03 27.00 -5.50
CA ALA A 115 -42.40 27.08 -4.98
C ALA A 115 -42.51 28.35 -4.14
N ALA A 116 -42.87 29.43 -4.83
CA ALA A 116 -43.19 30.70 -4.24
C ALA A 116 -44.40 30.58 -3.29
N LYS A 117 -44.36 31.43 -2.27
CA LYS A 117 -45.46 31.79 -1.38
C LYS A 117 -46.69 32.31 -2.13
N ALA A 118 -47.81 32.24 -1.42
CA ALA A 118 -49.07 32.99 -1.55
C ALA A 118 -50.11 32.45 -2.53
#